data_AF-A0A1H2V6R1-F1
#
_entry.id   AF-A0A1H2V6R1-F1
#
_cell.length_a   1.000
_cell.length_b   1.000
_cell.length_c   1.000
_cell.angle_alpha   90.00
_cell.angle_beta   90.00
_cell.angle_gamma   90.00
#
_symmetry.space_group_name_H-M   'P 1'
#
loop_
_entity.id
_entity.type
_entity.pdbx_description
1 polymer ?
#
loop_
_entity_poly.entity_id
_entity_poly.type
_entity_poly.pdbx_seq_one_letter_code
_entity_poly.pdbx_strand_id
1 'polypeptide(L)' 'EALASDRRMNALIRLSELNEYSLGQLFFFLMLSIAYEGELADVDAYDQPGVEIYKRLMGEKLKKR' A
#
# COMPACT_ATOMS: atom_id res chain seq x y z
N GLU A 1 0.26 24.94 -1.44
CA GLU A 1 0.35 26.13 -0.57
C GLU A 1 -0.74 26.17 0.49
N ALA A 2 -2.03 26.16 0.14
CA ALA A 2 -3.14 26.19 1.12
C ALA A 2 -3.07 25.10 2.22
N LEU A 3 -2.75 23.85 1.85
CA LEU A 3 -2.58 22.76 2.83
C LEU A 3 -1.38 22.98 3.74
N ALA A 4 -0.26 23.44 3.18
CA ALA A 4 0.96 23.70 3.94
C ALA A 4 0.78 24.87 4.93
N SER A 5 0.07 25.93 4.52
CA SER A 5 -0.27 27.05 5.42
C SER A 5 -1.21 26.63 6.57
N ASP A 6 -2.04 25.61 6.35
CA ASP A 6 -2.89 25.00 7.39
C ASP A 6 -2.17 23.87 8.17
N ARG A 7 -0.83 23.78 8.06
CA ARG A 7 0.01 22.77 8.70
C ARG A 7 -0.40 21.32 8.42
N ARG A 8 -0.99 21.08 7.24
CA ARG A 8 -1.33 19.72 6.77
C ARG A 8 -0.21 19.18 5.90
N MET A 9 0.33 18.03 6.29
CA MET A 9 1.34 17.33 5.52
C MET A 9 0.81 16.95 4.14
N ASN A 10 1.64 17.16 3.12
CA ASN A 10 1.34 16.81 1.73
C ASN A 10 2.65 16.44 1.02
N ALA A 11 2.52 15.61 -0.01
CA ALA A 11 3.62 15.20 -0.87
C ALA A 11 3.16 15.28 -2.33
N LEU A 12 4.11 15.54 -3.24
CA LEU A 12 3.87 15.54 -4.69
C LEU A 12 4.88 14.61 -5.36
N ILE A 13 4.38 13.55 -5.99
CA ILE A 13 5.15 12.74 -6.94
C ILE A 13 4.80 13.26 -8.34
N ARG A 14 5.80 13.84 -9.03
CA ARG A 14 5.62 14.38 -10.37
C ARG A 14 6.21 13.43 -11.40
N LEU A 15 5.37 12.92 -12.29
CA LEU A 15 5.80 12.16 -13.47
C LEU A 15 6.06 13.12 -14.63
N SER A 16 7.09 12.83 -15.43
CA SER A 16 7.38 13.57 -16.66
C SER A 16 6.32 13.35 -17.73
N GLU A 17 5.87 12.11 -17.89
CA GLU A 17 4.84 11.67 -18.84
C GLU A 17 4.11 10.44 -18.28
N LEU A 18 2.91 10.17 -18.79
CA LEU A 18 2.13 8.98 -18.42
C LEU A 18 2.37 7.89 -19.46
N ASN A 19 3.36 7.03 -19.20
CA ASN A 19 3.65 5.85 -20.01
C ASN A 19 4.14 4.68 -19.12
N GLU A 20 4.36 3.54 -19.73
CA GLU A 20 4.77 2.30 -19.07
C GLU A 20 6.10 2.46 -18.32
N TYR A 21 7.03 3.27 -18.85
CA TYR A 21 8.32 3.52 -18.24
C TYR A 21 8.18 4.30 -16.92
N SER A 22 7.49 5.45 -16.95
CA SER A 22 7.26 6.26 -15.74
C SER A 22 6.35 5.55 -14.73
N LEU A 23 5.42 4.71 -15.18
CA LEU A 23 4.63 3.85 -14.29
C LEU A 23 5.48 2.79 -13.60
N GLY A 24 6.42 2.16 -14.31
CA GLY A 24 7.35 1.21 -13.71
C GLY A 24 8.21 1.84 -12.61
N GLN A 25 8.70 3.06 -12.84
CA GLN A 25 9.43 3.83 -11.83
C GLN A 25 8.56 4.13 -10.60
N LEU A 26 7.31 4.56 -10.80
CA LEU A 26 6.39 4.85 -9.71
C LEU A 26 6.10 3.60 -8.88
N PHE A 27 5.80 2.47 -9.52
CA PHE A 27 5.52 1.22 -8.81
C PHE A 27 6.73 0.78 -7.99
N PHE A 28 7.92 0.79 -8.58
CA PHE A 28 9.14 0.39 -7.87
C PHE A 28 9.41 1.30 -6.66
N PHE A 29 9.27 2.62 -6.84
CA PHE A 29 9.42 3.59 -5.75
C PHE A 29 8.44 3.33 -4.60
N LEU A 30 7.16 3.10 -4.91
CA LEU A 30 6.14 2.83 -3.88
C LEU A 30 6.35 1.48 -3.19
N MET A 31 6.68 0.42 -3.93
CA MET A 31 7.01 -0.89 -3.33
C MET A 31 8.22 -0.79 -2.39
N LEU A 32 9.27 -0.08 -2.81
CA LEU A 32 10.44 0.14 -1.98
C LEU A 32 10.10 0.96 -0.73
N SER A 33 9.22 1.96 -0.84
CA SER A 33 8.78 2.76 0.32
C SER A 33 8.06 1.92 1.37
N ILE A 34 7.23 0.96 0.96
CA ILE A 34 6.55 0.03 1.87
C ILE A 34 7.53 -0.93 2.53
N ALA A 35 8.55 -1.41 1.82
CA ALA A 35 9.58 -2.24 2.41
C ALA A 35 10.32 -1.51 3.55
N TYR A 36 10.69 -0.24 3.34
CA TYR A 36 11.28 0.57 4.41
C TYR A 36 10.30 0.87 5.54
N GLU A 37 9.04 1.16 5.24
CA GLU A 37 8.01 1.40 6.24
C GLU A 37 7.79 0.18 7.15
N GLY A 38 7.78 -1.03 6.59
CA GLY A 38 7.68 -2.27 7.36
C GLY A 38 8.79 -2.41 8.40
N GLU A 39 10.04 -2.22 7.99
CA GLU A 39 11.19 -2.25 8.90
C GLU A 39 11.13 -1.13 9.94
N LEU A 40 10.73 0.08 9.55
CA LEU A 40 10.57 1.21 10.48
C LEU A 40 9.45 0.99 11.50
N ALA A 41 8.41 0.26 11.13
CA ALA A 41 7.27 -0.07 11.98
C ALA A 41 7.44 -1.40 12.75
N ASP A 42 8.55 -2.12 12.55
CA ASP A 42 8.83 -3.45 13.13
C ASP A 42 7.74 -4.48 12.79
N VAL A 43 7.33 -4.51 11.51
CA VAL A 43 6.33 -5.44 10.96
C VAL A 43 6.81 -6.07 9.66
N ASP A 44 6.34 -7.29 9.38
CA ASP A 44 6.59 -7.94 8.09
C ASP A 44 5.74 -7.28 7.00
N ALA A 45 6.37 -6.57 6.06
CA ALA A 45 5.70 -5.92 4.94
C ALA A 45 5.22 -6.92 3.85
N TYR A 46 5.60 -8.19 3.96
CA TYR A 46 5.40 -9.20 2.92
C TYR A 46 4.33 -10.25 3.27
N ASP A 47 3.76 -10.20 4.48
CA ASP A 47 2.73 -11.13 4.93
C ASP A 47 1.35 -10.48 5.09
N GLN A 48 0.32 -11.32 5.20
CA GLN A 48 -1.07 -10.88 5.42
C GLN A 48 -1.91 -11.93 6.18
N PRO A 49 -1.48 -12.41 7.37
CA PRO A 49 -2.11 -13.54 8.06
C PRO A 49 -3.60 -13.31 8.40
N GLY A 50 -4.02 -12.06 8.60
CA GLY A 50 -5.40 -11.72 8.95
C GLY A 50 -6.46 -12.13 7.92
N VAL A 51 -6.08 -12.32 6.65
CA VAL A 51 -7.06 -12.65 5.58
C VAL A 51 -7.56 -14.10 5.68
N GLU A 52 -6.77 -15.00 6.28
CA GLU A 52 -7.08 -16.43 6.31
C GLU A 52 -8.27 -16.74 7.23
N ILE A 53 -8.42 -15.98 8.32
CA ILE A 53 -9.54 -16.13 9.26
C ILE A 53 -10.87 -15.90 8.52
N TYR A 54 -10.96 -14.80 7.77
CA TYR A 54 -12.17 -14.47 7.01
C TYR A 54 -12.46 -15.53 5.94
N LYS A 55 -11.45 -15.99 5.18
CA LYS A 55 -11.61 -17.04 4.17
C LYS A 55 -12.20 -18.31 4.77
N ARG A 56 -11.72 -18.73 5.95
CA ARG A 56 -12.26 -19.91 6.66
C ARG A 56 -13.73 -19.72 7.06
N LEU A 57 -14.05 -18.61 7.71
CA LEU A 57 -15.41 -18.31 8.17
C LEU A 57 -16.40 -18.22 7.00
N MET A 58 -15.98 -17.60 5.90
CA MET A 58 -16.77 -17.53 4.67
C MET A 58 -17.02 -18.92 4.09
N GLY A 59 -15.98 -19.75 3.97
CA GLY A 59 -16.09 -21.11 3.44
C GLY A 59 -17.06 -21.98 4.25
N GLU A 60 -17.02 -21.92 5.58
CA GLU A 60 -17.95 -22.64 6.45
C GLU A 60 -19.40 -22.18 6.27
N LYS A 61 -19.65 -20.88 6.12
CA LYS A 61 -20.99 -20.33 5.89
C LYS A 61 -21.56 -20.73 4.53
N LEU A 62 -20.74 -20.74 3.49
CA LEU A 62 -21.17 -21.11 2.14
C LEU A 62 -21.51 -22.60 2.01
N LYS A 63 -20.82 -23.48 2.75
CA LYS A 63 -21.11 -24.94 2.76
C LYS A 63 -22.36 -25.34 3.56
N LYS A 64 -22.84 -24.46 4.45
CA LYS A 64 -24.05 -24.68 5.26
C LYS A 64 -25.34 -24.22 4.56
N ARG A 65 -25.24 -23.64 3.37
CA ARG A 65 -26.34 -23.33 2.47
C ARG A 65 -26.49 -24.44 1.43
#